data_AF-A0A2A9NDK1-F1
#
_entry.id   AF-A0A2A9NDK1-F1
#
_cell.length_a   1.000
_cell.length_b   1.000
_cell.length_c   1.000
_cell.angle_alpha   90.00
_cell.angle_beta   90.00
_cell.angle_gamma   90.00
#
_symmetry.space_group_name_H-M   'P 1'
#
loop_
_entity.id
_entity.type
_entity.pdbx_description
1 polymer ?
#
loop_
_entity_poly.entity_id
_entity_poly.type
_entity_poly.pdbx_seq_one_letter_code
_entity_poly.pdbx_strand_id
1 'polypeptide(L)'
;MYPSTPRLLRVLPRSTLTSKILPAPAPQITELNRPTLMDALQKQKEKAGDSWPQNIRLEPVVKKEAFKHVQADVRTRLKRLLRET
;
A
#
# COMPACT_ATOMS: atom_id res chain seq x y z
N MET A 1 -20.69 12.81 34.59
CA MET A 1 -21.39 13.76 33.69
C MET A 1 -21.52 13.07 32.33
N TYR A 2 -22.69 12.50 32.03
CA TYR A 2 -22.91 11.75 30.78
C TYR A 2 -23.23 12.71 29.63
N PRO A 3 -22.74 12.46 28.40
CA PRO A 3 -23.09 13.28 27.25
C PRO A 3 -24.59 13.10 26.93
N SER A 4 -25.36 14.18 27.00
CA SER A 4 -26.77 14.20 26.61
C SER A 4 -26.88 14.22 25.08
N THR A 5 -27.90 13.57 24.52
CA THR A 5 -28.23 13.53 23.08
C THR A 5 -28.10 14.86 22.31
N PRO A 6 -28.54 16.03 22.83
CA PRO A 6 -28.35 17.31 22.13
C PRO A 6 -26.88 17.80 22.04
N ARG A 7 -25.95 17.19 22.78
CA ARG A 7 -24.51 17.48 22.67
C ARG A 7 -23.81 16.60 21.64
N LEU A 8 -24.47 15.55 21.14
CA LEU A 8 -23.92 14.62 20.14
C LEU A 8 -24.31 15.00 18.71
N LEU A 9 -25.37 15.79 18.51
CA LEU A 9 -25.89 16.14 17.19
C LEU A 9 -25.97 17.65 17.02
N ARG A 10 -25.18 18.18 16.07
CA ARG A 10 -25.26 19.57 15.63
C ARG A 10 -26.06 19.63 14.33
N VAL A 11 -27.29 20.11 14.41
CA VAL A 11 -28.13 20.35 13.22
C VAL A 11 -27.64 21.63 12.55
N LEU A 12 -27.12 21.51 11.32
CA LEU A 12 -26.70 22.65 10.51
C LEU A 12 -27.72 22.91 9.40
N PRO A 13 -28.08 24.18 9.13
CA PRO A 13 -28.99 24.51 8.03
C PRO A 13 -28.34 24.24 6.67
N ARG A 14 -29.12 23.76 5.70
CA ARG A 14 -28.62 23.36 4.36
C ARG A 14 -27.91 24.49 3.62
N SER A 15 -28.24 25.75 3.92
CA SER A 15 -27.59 26.96 3.38
C SER A 15 -26.13 27.11 3.78
N THR A 16 -25.70 26.51 4.90
CA THR A 16 -24.30 26.53 5.36
C THR A 16 -23.44 25.45 4.72
N LEU A 17 -24.04 24.52 3.98
CA LEU A 17 -23.31 23.52 3.22
C LEU A 17 -22.88 24.15 1.90
N THR A 18 -21.57 24.25 1.68
CA THR A 18 -21.03 24.65 0.36
C THR A 18 -21.51 23.67 -0.71
N SER A 19 -22.13 24.18 -1.77
CA SER A 19 -22.65 23.43 -2.93
C SER A 19 -21.58 22.76 -3.79
N LYS A 20 -20.31 22.81 -3.39
CA LYS A 20 -19.19 22.27 -4.12
C LYS A 20 -19.17 20.75 -3.93
N ILE A 21 -19.86 20.06 -4.83
CA ILE A 21 -19.81 18.59 -4.93
C ILE A 21 -18.37 18.24 -5.30
N LEU A 22 -17.62 17.72 -4.34
CA LEU A 22 -16.30 17.16 -4.63
C LEU A 22 -16.51 15.88 -5.45
N PRO A 23 -15.74 15.69 -6.53
CA PRO A 23 -15.80 14.43 -7.26
C PRO A 23 -15.44 13.28 -6.31
N ALA A 24 -16.06 12.12 -6.54
CA ALA A 24 -15.70 10.92 -5.80
C ALA A 24 -14.20 10.66 -5.95
N PRO A 25 -13.51 10.20 -4.89
CA PRO A 25 -12.11 9.84 -4.98
C PRO A 25 -11.94 8.76 -6.06
N ALA A 26 -10.79 8.79 -6.75
CA ALA A 26 -10.49 7.81 -7.78
C ALA A 26 -10.57 6.38 -7.19
N PRO A 27 -11.15 5.42 -7.91
CA PRO A 27 -11.23 4.06 -7.43
C PRO A 27 -9.83 3.45 -7.31
N GLN A 28 -9.57 2.76 -6.20
CA GLN A 28 -8.26 2.17 -5.88
C GLN A 28 -7.79 1.15 -6.93
N ILE A 29 -8.72 0.59 -7.71
CA ILE A 29 -8.45 -0.30 -8.85
C ILE A 29 -7.54 0.38 -9.90
N THR A 30 -7.65 1.70 -10.05
CA THR A 30 -6.79 2.46 -10.98
C THR A 30 -5.31 2.48 -10.55
N GLU A 31 -5.02 2.18 -9.29
CA GLU A 31 -3.65 2.13 -8.77
C GLU A 31 -2.97 0.80 -9.02
N LEU A 32 -3.72 -0.28 -9.30
CA LEU A 32 -3.16 -1.61 -9.56
C LEU A 32 -2.23 -1.65 -10.77
N ASN A 33 -2.47 -0.80 -11.76
CA ASN A 33 -1.70 -0.73 -13.00
C ASN A 33 -0.57 0.31 -12.95
N ARG A 34 -0.42 1.05 -11.84
CA ARG A 34 0.63 2.05 -11.73
C ARG A 34 1.97 1.34 -11.46
N PRO A 35 3.05 1.77 -12.12
CA PRO A 35 4.37 1.22 -11.85
C PRO A 35 4.74 1.50 -10.40
N THR A 36 5.22 0.48 -9.71
CA THR A 36 5.71 0.61 -8.33
C THR A 36 7.08 1.27 -8.32
N LEU A 37 7.50 1.75 -7.14
CA LEU A 37 8.87 2.24 -6.93
C LEU A 37 9.90 1.15 -7.29
N MET A 38 9.60 -0.12 -6.95
CA MET A 38 10.47 -1.25 -7.29
C MET A 38 10.61 -1.42 -8.79
N ASP A 39 9.52 -1.26 -9.56
CA ASP A 39 9.58 -1.33 -11.02
C ASP A 39 10.43 -0.19 -11.60
N ALA A 40 10.35 1.01 -11.01
CA ALA A 40 11.18 2.14 -11.41
C ALA A 40 12.67 1.90 -11.12
N LEU A 41 12.99 1.40 -9.92
CA LEU A 41 14.37 1.09 -9.52
C LEU A 41 14.97 -0.06 -10.34
N GLN A 42 14.17 -1.08 -10.64
CA GLN A 42 14.59 -2.20 -11.48
C GLN A 42 14.96 -1.71 -12.89
N LYS A 43 14.13 -0.84 -13.49
CA LYS A 43 14.44 -0.19 -14.77
C LYS A 43 15.69 0.69 -14.70
N GLN A 44 15.90 1.41 -13.60
CA GLN A 44 17.12 2.21 -13.43
C GLN A 44 18.36 1.33 -13.32
N LYS A 45 18.28 0.22 -12.59
CA LYS A 45 19.36 -0.76 -12.48
C LYS A 45 19.73 -1.36 -13.83
N GLU A 46 18.73 -1.76 -14.60
CA GLU A 46 18.93 -2.29 -15.96
C GLU A 46 19.57 -1.25 -16.91
N LYS A 47 19.18 0.02 -16.78
CA LYS A 47 19.79 1.11 -17.57
C LYS A 47 21.21 1.45 -17.14
N ALA A 48 21.51 1.38 -15.84
CA ALA A 48 22.81 1.74 -15.30
C ALA A 48 23.88 0.65 -15.51
N GLY A 49 23.47 -0.62 -15.60
CA GLY A 49 24.39 -1.74 -15.79
C GLY A 49 25.50 -1.74 -14.74
N ASP A 50 26.75 -1.67 -15.20
CA ASP A 50 27.94 -1.67 -14.34
C ASP A 50 28.10 -0.41 -13.48
N SER A 51 27.40 0.68 -13.82
CA SER A 51 27.39 1.92 -13.03
C SER A 51 26.40 1.86 -11.86
N TRP A 52 25.66 0.77 -11.69
CA TRP A 52 24.72 0.65 -10.57
C TRP A 52 25.46 0.55 -9.23
N PRO A 53 25.05 1.32 -8.20
CA PRO A 53 25.67 1.29 -6.88
C PRO A 53 25.66 -0.11 -6.27
N GLN A 54 26.84 -0.62 -5.92
CA GLN A 54 27.01 -1.95 -5.33
C GLN A 54 26.40 -2.09 -3.93
N ASN A 55 26.23 -0.97 -3.22
CA ASN A 55 25.59 -0.95 -1.89
C ASN A 55 24.06 -1.06 -1.94
N ILE A 56 23.43 -1.03 -3.13
CA ILE A 56 21.97 -1.11 -3.27
C ILE A 56 21.57 -2.43 -3.93
N ARG A 57 21.07 -3.35 -3.11
CA ARG A 57 20.45 -4.60 -3.56
C ARG A 57 18.93 -4.43 -3.66
N LEU A 58 18.39 -4.66 -4.85
CA LEU A 58 16.94 -4.77 -5.08
C LEU A 58 16.51 -6.23 -4.88
N GLU A 59 15.68 -6.49 -3.87
CA GLU A 59 15.10 -7.82 -3.65
C GLU A 59 13.69 -7.91 -4.24
N PRO A 60 13.39 -8.93 -5.06
CA PRO A 60 12.07 -9.11 -5.61
C PRO A 60 11.07 -9.61 -4.56
N VAL A 61 9.80 -9.23 -4.72
CA VAL A 61 8.72 -9.69 -3.84
C VAL A 61 8.54 -11.20 -4.01
N VAL A 62 8.72 -11.96 -2.92
CA VAL A 62 8.49 -13.41 -2.91
C VAL A 62 7.00 -13.69 -2.89
N LYS A 63 6.48 -14.26 -3.98
CA LYS A 63 5.04 -14.57 -4.11
C LYS A 63 4.67 -15.88 -3.40
N LYS A 64 3.35 -16.10 -3.22
CA LYS A 64 2.83 -17.29 -2.50
C LYS A 64 3.19 -18.60 -3.21
N GLU A 65 3.34 -18.57 -4.53
CA GLU A 65 3.69 -19.73 -5.36
C GLU A 65 5.06 -20.30 -4.99
N ALA A 66 6.00 -19.44 -4.59
CA ALA A 66 7.33 -19.87 -4.15
C ALA A 66 7.27 -20.80 -2.92
N PHE A 67 6.20 -20.72 -2.14
CA PHE A 67 6.01 -21.56 -0.96
C PHE A 67 5.24 -22.85 -1.22
N LYS A 68 4.77 -23.11 -2.46
CA LYS A 68 3.83 -24.21 -2.77
C LYS A 68 4.30 -25.57 -2.26
N HIS A 69 5.60 -25.86 -2.39
CA HIS A 69 6.21 -27.14 -2.02
C HIS A 69 6.90 -27.13 -0.64
N VAL A 70 6.75 -26.04 0.12
CA VAL A 70 7.28 -25.94 1.48
C VAL A 70 6.31 -26.60 2.46
N GLN A 71 6.85 -27.41 3.38
CA GLN A 71 6.09 -28.00 4.48
C GLN A 71 5.34 -26.92 5.29
N ALA A 72 4.11 -27.22 5.70
CA ALA A 72 3.21 -26.25 6.33
C ALA A 72 3.82 -25.61 7.59
N ASP A 73 4.49 -26.40 8.41
CA ASP A 73 5.09 -25.98 9.68
C ASP A 73 6.21 -24.97 9.48
N VAL A 74 6.99 -25.12 8.41
CA VAL A 74 8.12 -24.24 8.08
C VAL A 74 7.65 -22.99 7.35
N ARG A 75 6.58 -23.10 6.55
CA ARG A 75 6.04 -21.99 5.73
C ARG A 75 5.67 -20.77 6.57
N THR A 76 5.08 -20.97 7.75
CA THR A 76 4.70 -19.87 8.66
C THR A 76 5.93 -19.11 9.16
N ARG A 77 7.00 -19.83 9.50
CA ARG A 77 8.25 -19.24 9.96
C ARG A 77 8.93 -18.45 8.83
N LEU A 78 9.00 -19.01 7.62
CA LEU A 78 9.60 -18.32 6.47
C LEU A 78 8.84 -17.04 6.08
N LYS A 79 7.50 -17.08 6.08
CA LYS A 79 6.70 -15.88 5.81
C LYS A 79 6.92 -14.78 6.85
N ARG A 80 7.23 -15.14 8.09
CA ARG A 80 7.53 -14.18 9.16
C ARG A 80 8.85 -13.46 8.91
N LEU A 81 9.85 -14.16 8.37
CA LEU A 81 11.16 -13.58 8.04
C LEU A 81 11.09 -12.56 6.90
N LEU A 82 10.07 -12.64 6.04
CA LEU A 82 9.88 -11.71 4.93
C LEU A 82 9.11 -10.44 5.30
N ARG A 83 8.69 -10.28 6.56
CA ARG A 83 8.04 -9.06 7.03
C ARG A 83 9.07 -8.21 7.75
N GLU A 84 9.18 -6.95 7.37
CA GLU A 84 9.88 -5.94 8.17
C GLU A 84 9.06 -5.71 9.46
N THR A 85 9.71 -5.81 10.62
CA THR A 85 9.11 -5.63 11.96
C THR A 85 8.90 -4.17 12.30
#